data_AF-A0AAD7L7W3-F1
#
_entry.id   AF-A0AAD7L7W3-F1
#
_cell.length_a   1.000
_cell.length_b   1.000
_cell.length_c   1.000
_cell.angle_alpha   90.00
_cell.angle_beta   90.00
_cell.angle_gamma   90.00
#
_symmetry.space_group_name_H-M   'P 1'
#
loop_
_entity.id
_entity.type
_entity.pdbx_description
1 polymer ?
#
loop_
_entity_poly.entity_id
_entity_poly.type
_entity_poly.pdbx_seq_one_letter_code
_entity_poly.pdbx_strand_id
1 'polypeptide(L)'
;MRSRTGECNVELQRAASLYNPQLVDMLKGLNNEVGADFFVAANAYEKHMDFAHDPAAYGFVTSNVACCGQGPYNGIGLCTPLSKLVPKPKQVCILGSIPSI
;
A
#
# COMPACT_ATOMS: atom_id res chain seq x y z
N MET A 1 3.54 -11.55 9.94
CA MET A 1 4.64 -12.13 9.13
C MET A 1 5.48 -11.00 8.57
N ARG A 2 6.81 -11.14 8.53
CA ARG A 2 7.72 -10.16 7.92
C ARG A 2 8.40 -10.82 6.72
N SER A 3 8.34 -10.17 5.57
CA SER A 3 9.01 -10.63 4.36
C SER A 3 10.52 -10.67 4.56
N ARG A 4 11.18 -11.70 4.01
CA ARG A 4 12.64 -11.83 4.03
C ARG A 4 13.30 -11.32 2.75
N THR A 5 12.57 -11.35 1.63
CA THR A 5 13.08 -11.00 0.30
C THR A 5 12.40 -9.76 -0.32
N GLY A 6 11.49 -9.11 0.40
CA GLY A 6 10.65 -8.02 -0.11
C GLY A 6 9.35 -8.47 -0.80
N GLU A 7 9.02 -9.76 -0.74
CA GLU A 7 7.85 -10.37 -1.39
C GLU A 7 6.51 -10.02 -0.74
N CYS A 8 5.46 -9.89 -1.55
CA CYS A 8 4.04 -9.77 -1.20
C CYS A 8 3.55 -10.94 -0.31
N ASN A 9 2.64 -10.69 0.65
CA ASN A 9 2.14 -11.73 1.54
C ASN A 9 0.90 -12.32 0.90
N VAL A 10 1.00 -13.59 0.50
CA VAL A 10 -0.05 -14.27 -0.27
C VAL A 10 -1.43 -14.23 0.39
N GLU A 11 -1.50 -14.29 1.72
CA GLU A 11 -2.78 -14.24 2.45
C GLU A 11 -3.37 -12.84 2.48
N LEU A 12 -2.53 -11.79 2.62
CA LEU A 12 -2.99 -10.41 2.56
C LEU A 12 -3.43 -10.04 1.14
N GLN A 13 -2.71 -10.50 0.11
CA GLN A 13 -3.16 -10.36 -1.28
C GLN A 13 -4.49 -11.02 -1.53
N ARG A 14 -4.67 -12.24 -1.02
CA ARG A 14 -5.91 -12.99 -1.16
C ARG A 14 -7.08 -12.30 -0.45
N ALA A 15 -6.85 -11.75 0.73
CA ALA A 15 -7.88 -11.00 1.45
C ALA A 15 -8.32 -9.76 0.65
N ALA A 16 -7.37 -8.98 0.12
CA ALA A 16 -7.67 -7.80 -0.69
C ALA A 16 -8.42 -8.17 -1.99
N SER A 17 -8.00 -9.25 -2.67
CA SER A 17 -8.64 -9.68 -3.92
C SER A 17 -10.07 -10.20 -3.73
N LEU A 18 -10.38 -10.77 -2.57
CA LEU A 18 -11.75 -11.18 -2.23
C LEU A 18 -12.61 -10.00 -1.78
N TYR A 19 -12.06 -9.09 -0.97
CA TYR A 19 -12.82 -7.99 -0.37
C TYR A 19 -13.16 -6.88 -1.38
N ASN A 20 -12.18 -6.42 -2.18
CA ASN A 20 -12.34 -5.23 -3.03
C ASN A 20 -13.49 -5.35 -4.05
N PRO A 21 -13.70 -6.48 -4.76
CA PRO A 21 -14.83 -6.63 -5.67
C PRO A 21 -16.18 -6.59 -4.94
N GLN A 22 -16.28 -7.24 -3.78
CA GLN A 22 -17.50 -7.28 -2.97
C GLN A 22 -17.86 -5.89 -2.43
N LEU A 23 -16.86 -5.09 -2.04
CA LEU A 23 -17.06 -3.70 -1.66
C LEU A 23 -17.68 -2.90 -2.81
N VAL A 24 -17.12 -3.00 -4.02
CA VAL A 24 -17.64 -2.29 -5.20
C VAL A 24 -19.09 -2.69 -5.50
N ASP A 25 -19.41 -3.98 -5.40
CA ASP A 25 -20.77 -4.46 -5.66
C ASP A 25 -21.78 -4.00 -4.60
N MET A 26 -21.38 -3.96 -3.33
CA MET A 26 -22.20 -3.38 -2.26
C MET A 26 -22.48 -1.89 -2.51
N LEU A 27 -21.48 -1.10 -2.90
CA LEU A 27 -21.67 0.33 -3.19
C LEU A 27 -22.60 0.56 -4.38
N LYS A 28 -22.52 -0.29 -5.43
CA LYS A 28 -23.50 -0.26 -6.54
C LYS A 28 -24.92 -0.51 -6.04
N GLY A 29 -25.09 -1.49 -5.14
CA GLY A 29 -26.39 -1.76 -4.50
C GLY A 29 -26.95 -0.54 -3.78
N LEU A 30 -26.13 0.12 -2.97
CA LEU A 30 -26.53 1.33 -2.24
C LEU A 30 -26.87 2.50 -3.17
N ASN A 31 -26.09 2.74 -4.23
CA ASN A 31 -26.40 3.80 -5.21
C ASN A 31 -27.72 3.50 -5.96
N ASN A 32 -28.02 2.23 -6.25
CA ASN A 32 -29.29 1.84 -6.85
C ASN A 32 -30.48 2.09 -5.91
N GLU A 33 -30.34 1.81 -4.61
CA GLU A 33 -31.38 2.08 -3.61
C GLU A 33 -31.66 3.58 -3.43
N VAL A 34 -30.61 4.40 -3.48
CA VAL A 34 -30.73 5.86 -3.36
C VAL A 34 -31.17 6.52 -4.68
N GLY A 35 -30.95 5.86 -5.82
CA GLY A 35 -31.25 6.39 -7.15
C GLY A 35 -30.27 7.45 -7.64
N ALA A 36 -29.07 7.51 -7.06
CA ALA A 36 -28.00 8.45 -7.41
C ALA A 36 -26.62 7.93 -6.98
N ASP A 37 -25.57 8.40 -7.64
CA ASP A 37 -24.17 8.02 -7.36
C ASP A 37 -23.57 8.83 -6.20
N PHE A 38 -23.95 8.51 -4.97
CA PHE A 38 -23.38 9.13 -3.76
C PHE A 38 -22.12 8.42 -3.25
N PHE A 39 -22.09 7.09 -3.36
CA PHE A 39 -20.98 6.28 -2.87
C PHE A 39 -20.01 5.98 -4.00
N VAL A 40 -18.74 6.35 -3.80
CA VAL A 40 -17.66 6.18 -4.78
C VAL A 40 -16.54 5.34 -4.18
N ALA A 41 -16.13 4.29 -4.89
CA ALA A 41 -14.91 3.54 -4.59
C ALA A 41 -13.74 4.10 -5.39
N ALA A 42 -12.67 4.49 -4.69
CA ALA A 42 -11.37 4.74 -5.31
C ALA A 42 -10.51 3.48 -5.19
N ASN A 43 -9.93 3.01 -6.30
CA ASN A 43 -9.08 1.82 -6.31
C ASN A 43 -7.67 2.14 -5.78
N ALA A 44 -7.57 2.31 -4.46
CA ALA A 44 -6.29 2.56 -3.80
C ALA A 44 -5.33 1.37 -3.92
N TYR A 45 -5.84 0.14 -4.01
CA TYR A 45 -5.03 -1.06 -4.17
C TYR A 45 -4.22 -1.02 -5.47
N GLU A 46 -4.87 -0.75 -6.60
CA GLU A 46 -4.20 -0.64 -7.90
C GLU A 46 -3.12 0.43 -7.88
N LYS A 47 -3.43 1.63 -7.37
CA LYS A 47 -2.45 2.71 -7.26
C LYS A 47 -1.28 2.39 -6.33
N HIS A 48 -1.53 1.65 -5.27
CA HIS A 48 -0.46 1.16 -4.41
C HIS A 48 0.44 0.14 -5.14
N MET A 49 -0.15 -0.81 -5.87
CA MET A 49 0.61 -1.82 -6.61
C MET A 49 1.38 -1.23 -7.79
N ASP A 50 0.87 -0.19 -8.43
CA ASP A 50 1.55 0.61 -9.45
C ASP A 50 2.89 1.16 -8.90
N PHE A 51 2.85 1.82 -7.74
CA PHE A 51 4.05 2.34 -7.09
C PHE A 51 4.99 1.24 -6.60
N ALA A 52 4.44 0.09 -6.19
CA ALA A 52 5.22 -1.04 -5.71
C ALA A 52 6.01 -1.73 -6.83
N HIS A 53 5.37 -1.97 -7.98
CA HIS A 53 5.94 -2.71 -9.10
C HIS A 53 6.81 -1.85 -10.02
N ASP A 54 6.40 -0.62 -10.31
CA ASP A 54 7.16 0.30 -11.17
C ASP A 54 7.28 1.70 -10.54
N PRO A 55 8.04 1.84 -9.44
CA PRO A 55 8.22 3.13 -8.78
C PRO A 55 8.78 4.20 -9.75
N ALA A 56 9.60 3.81 -10.73
CA ALA A 56 10.25 4.73 -11.65
C ALA A 56 9.26 5.42 -12.58
N ALA A 57 8.24 4.69 -13.09
CA ALA A 57 7.17 5.28 -13.90
C ALA A 57 6.40 6.38 -13.16
N TYR A 58 6.39 6.35 -11.82
CA TYR A 58 5.69 7.32 -10.98
C TYR A 58 6.64 8.32 -10.27
N GLY A 59 7.90 8.38 -10.71
CA GLY A 59 8.87 9.37 -10.23
C GLY A 59 9.56 9.00 -8.91
N PHE A 60 9.44 7.75 -8.46
CA PHE A 60 10.13 7.22 -7.29
C PHE A 60 11.38 6.42 -7.67
N VAL A 61 12.37 6.42 -6.79
CA VAL A 61 13.63 5.69 -6.97
C VAL A 61 13.49 4.22 -6.56
N THR A 62 12.67 3.92 -5.54
CA THR A 62 12.43 2.57 -5.06
C THR A 62 11.15 2.52 -4.21
N SER A 63 10.53 1.34 -4.18
CA SER A 63 9.39 0.96 -3.35
C SER A 63 9.77 0.02 -2.19
N ASN A 64 11.01 -0.46 -2.14
CA ASN A 64 11.43 -1.53 -1.23
C ASN A 64 12.15 -1.02 0.03
N VAL A 65 12.26 0.30 0.24
CA VAL A 65 12.90 0.89 1.42
C VAL A 65 12.03 2.02 1.94
N ALA A 66 11.67 1.98 3.22
CA ALA A 66 10.91 3.05 3.86
C ALA A 66 11.77 4.30 4.13
N CYS A 67 11.14 5.47 4.08
CA CYS A 67 11.79 6.76 4.33
C CYS A 67 12.30 6.92 5.78
N CYS A 68 11.64 6.23 6.73
CA CYS A 68 11.99 6.23 8.14
C CYS A 68 11.71 4.87 8.77
N GLY A 69 12.65 4.37 9.58
CA GLY A 69 12.39 3.23 10.46
C GLY A 69 13.66 2.52 10.89
N GLN A 70 13.52 1.25 11.26
CA GLN A 70 14.60 0.43 11.80
C GLN A 70 14.64 -0.95 11.11
N GLY A 71 15.77 -1.65 11.26
CA GLY A 71 15.93 -3.00 10.71
C GLY A 71 15.97 -3.07 9.17
N PRO A 72 15.79 -4.26 8.58
CA PRO A 72 15.77 -4.45 7.14
C PRO A 72 14.72 -3.54 6.47
N TYR A 73 15.11 -2.92 5.36
CA TYR A 73 14.26 -2.02 4.57
C TYR A 73 13.69 -0.80 5.34
N ASN A 74 14.24 -0.47 6.51
CA ASN A 74 13.67 0.48 7.47
C ASN A 74 12.21 0.14 7.85
N GLY A 75 11.83 -1.13 7.78
CA GLY A 75 10.45 -1.55 7.92
C GLY A 75 9.95 -1.77 9.35
N ILE A 76 10.87 -1.89 10.31
CA ILE A 76 10.53 -2.33 11.65
C ILE A 76 10.03 -1.17 12.50
N GLY A 77 8.79 -1.32 12.99
CA GLY A 77 8.21 -0.46 14.00
C GLY A 77 7.71 0.87 13.44
N LEU A 78 7.39 1.77 14.35
CA LEU A 78 7.00 3.15 14.02
C LEU A 78 8.24 3.99 13.74
N CYS A 79 8.07 5.06 12.97
CA CYS A 79 9.07 6.11 12.89
C CYS A 79 9.14 6.83 14.25
N THR A 80 10.21 6.61 14.98
CA THR A 80 10.50 7.21 16.29
C THR A 80 11.81 8.00 16.24
N PRO A 81 12.15 8.80 17.29
CA PRO A 81 13.44 9.49 17.35
C PRO A 81 14.68 8.59 17.25
N LEU A 82 14.55 7.28 17.49
CA LEU A 82 15.62 6.29 17.33
C LEU A 82 15.74 5.72 15.91
N SER A 83 14.85 6.12 15.00
CA SER A 83 14.78 5.59 13.64
C SER A 83 15.79 6.25 12.71
N LYS A 84 16.20 5.52 11.67
CA LYS A 84 17.07 6.06 10.62
C LYS A 84 16.23 6.74 9.55
N LEU A 85 16.58 7.97 9.22
CA LEU A 85 16.01 8.72 8.10
C LEU A 85 16.87 8.55 6.85
N VAL A 86 16.23 8.51 5.68
CA VAL A 86 16.92 8.47 4.39
C VAL A 86 16.87 9.85 3.73
N PRO A 87 18.01 10.48 3.38
CA PRO A 87 18.06 11.88 2.91
C PRO A 87 17.65 12.10 1.44
N LYS A 88 16.98 11.14 0.77
CA LYS A 88 16.69 11.24 -0.67
C LYS A 88 15.23 11.68 -0.94
N PRO A 89 15.00 12.72 -1.77
CA PRO A 89 13.68 13.37 -1.90
C PRO A 89 12.64 12.61 -2.78
N LYS A 90 12.89 11.37 -3.19
CA LYS A 90 12.02 10.62 -4.13
C LYS A 90 11.95 9.12 -3.86
N GLN A 91 11.75 8.73 -2.60
CA GLN A 91 11.37 7.35 -2.27
C GLN A 91 9.86 7.31 -2.03
N VAL A 92 9.20 6.19 -2.32
CA VAL A 92 7.83 6.00 -1.85
C VAL A 92 7.92 6.03 -0.32
N CYS A 93 7.47 7.12 0.29
CA CYS A 93 7.39 7.20 1.74
C CYS A 93 6.19 6.40 2.22
N ILE A 94 6.36 5.08 2.21
CA ILE A 94 5.49 4.20 2.98
C ILE A 94 5.81 4.47 4.46
N LEU A 95 4.81 4.92 5.20
CA LEU A 95 4.90 5.14 6.65
C LEU A 95 4.99 3.77 7.34
N GLY A 96 6.20 3.21 7.35
CA GLY A 96 6.52 1.84 7.79
C GLY A 96 6.79 0.90 6.61
N SER A 97 7.39 -0.27 6.83
CA SER A 97 7.19 -1.34 5.85
C SER A 97 5.74 -1.71 5.97
N ILE A 98 4.95 -1.50 4.91
CA ILE A 98 3.88 -2.45 4.65
C ILE A 98 4.67 -3.70 4.30
N PRO A 99 4.80 -4.72 5.19
CA PRO A 99 5.11 -6.00 4.63
C PRO A 99 3.88 -6.27 3.79
N SER A 100 4.03 -6.06 2.48
CA SER A 100 3.49 -7.07 1.63
C SER A 100 1.98 -7.22 1.83
N ILE A 101 1.20 -6.25 1.34
CA ILE A 101 0.20 -6.72 0.37
C ILE A 101 1.03 -7.50 -0.64
#